data_AF-A0A429E5S5-F1
#
_entry.id   AF-A0A429E5S5-F1
#
_cell.length_a   1.000
_cell.length_b   1.000
_cell.length_c   1.000
_cell.angle_alpha   90.00
_cell.angle_beta   90.00
_cell.angle_gamma   90.00
#
_symmetry.space_group_name_H-M   'P 1'
#
loop_
_entity.id
_entity.type
_entity.pdbx_description
1 polymer ?
#
loop_
_entity_poly.entity_id
_entity_poly.type
_entity_poly.pdbx_seq_one_letter_code
_entity_poly.pdbx_strand_id
1 'polypeptide(L)'
;MRGGVARVHWPSARRAAPPLVLWFAPGGAGAERVAACGAVVIAAGVPAFPAARAVLEWAAAHPRSLGADPGPVVVAGDGPGAELAARVAEYAREQGWPPVREVGGGPGGIAAHLEGAKRSVEE
;
A
#
# COMPACT_ATOMS: atom_id res chain seq x y z
N MET A 1 -5.01 7.13 24.80
CA MET A 1 -4.56 6.19 23.75
C MET A 1 -5.34 6.49 22.47
N ARG A 2 -4.76 7.19 21.50
CA ARG A 2 -5.35 7.28 20.15
C ARG A 2 -4.54 6.34 19.25
N GLY A 3 -4.98 5.08 19.20
CA GLY A 3 -4.43 4.12 18.24
C GLY A 3 -4.67 4.64 16.83
N GLY A 4 -3.65 4.57 15.97
CA GLY A 4 -3.78 4.96 14.57
C GLY A 4 -4.91 4.16 13.91
N VAL A 5 -5.74 4.83 13.12
CA VAL A 5 -6.85 4.19 12.41
C VAL A 5 -6.34 3.78 11.02
N ALA A 6 -6.57 2.52 10.65
CA ALA A 6 -6.41 2.05 9.28
C ALA A 6 -7.79 2.04 8.59
N ARG A 7 -7.85 2.46 7.33
CA ARG A 7 -9.05 2.43 6.50
C ARG A 7 -8.75 1.73 5.18
N VAL A 8 -9.66 0.90 4.72
CA VAL A 8 -9.56 0.23 3.41
C VAL A 8 -10.39 0.99 2.38
N HIS A 9 -9.80 1.21 1.21
CA HIS A 9 -10.45 1.76 0.03
C HIS A 9 -10.40 0.70 -1.07
N TRP A 10 -11.56 0.38 -1.64
CA TRP A 10 -11.67 -0.55 -2.76
C TRP A 10 -11.74 0.19 -4.09
N PRO A 11 -11.23 -0.42 -5.17
CA PRO A 11 -11.30 0.17 -6.50
C PRO A 11 -12.76 0.22 -6.97
N SER A 12 -13.12 1.29 -7.67
CA SER A 12 -14.45 1.43 -8.29
C SER A 12 -14.61 0.52 -9.53
N ALA A 13 -13.50 0.24 -10.22
CA ALA A 13 -13.47 -0.69 -11.35
C ALA A 13 -13.16 -2.12 -10.89
N ARG A 14 -13.87 -3.09 -11.47
CA ARG A 14 -13.72 -4.51 -11.12
C ARG A 14 -12.46 -5.08 -11.76
N ARG A 15 -11.38 -5.21 -10.99
CA ARG A 15 -10.18 -5.99 -11.34
C ARG A 15 -10.27 -7.37 -10.68
N ALA A 16 -9.90 -8.44 -11.38
CA ALA A 16 -10.00 -9.81 -10.84
C ALA A 16 -9.12 -10.03 -9.61
N ALA A 17 -7.93 -9.41 -9.59
CA ALA A 17 -7.01 -9.39 -8.45
C ALA A 17 -6.30 -8.02 -8.41
N PRO A 18 -6.89 -6.97 -7.81
CA PRO A 18 -6.24 -5.66 -7.67
C PRO A 18 -4.97 -5.73 -6.81
N PRO A 19 -3.91 -4.97 -7.14
CA PRO A 19 -2.72 -4.93 -6.30
C PRO A 19 -3.06 -4.30 -4.94
N LEU A 20 -2.40 -4.77 -3.88
CA LEU A 20 -2.53 -4.23 -2.54
C LEU A 20 -1.53 -3.10 -2.32
N VAL A 21 -2.04 -1.92 -1.96
CA VAL A 21 -1.24 -0.74 -1.62
C VAL A 21 -1.41 -0.41 -0.14
N LEU A 22 -0.31 -0.26 0.58
CA LEU A 22 -0.27 0.30 1.92
C LEU A 22 0.18 1.76 1.84
N TRP A 23 -0.71 2.68 2.20
CA TRP A 23 -0.54 4.12 2.10
C TRP A 23 -0.41 4.74 3.50
N PHE A 24 0.78 5.19 3.86
CA PHE A 24 1.03 5.87 5.13
C PHE A 24 0.70 7.36 5.00
N ALA A 25 -0.51 7.74 5.41
CA ALA A 25 -0.90 9.12 5.64
C ALA A 25 -2.17 9.17 6.53
N PRO A 26 -2.39 10.24 7.30
CA PRO A 26 -3.60 10.39 8.11
C PRO A 26 -4.87 10.71 7.30
N GLY A 27 -4.73 11.10 6.02
CA GLY A 27 -5.84 11.54 5.17
C GLY A 27 -6.28 10.52 4.10
N GLY A 28 -7.54 10.59 3.68
CA GLY A 28 -8.13 9.68 2.68
C GLY A 28 -7.90 10.08 1.21
N ALA A 29 -7.67 11.36 0.91
CA ALA A 29 -7.66 11.84 -0.48
C ALA A 29 -6.57 11.19 -1.37
N GLY A 30 -5.38 10.93 -0.81
CA GLY A 30 -4.32 10.20 -1.52
C GLY A 30 -4.72 8.75 -1.80
N ALA A 31 -5.26 8.07 -0.80
CA ALA A 31 -5.72 6.69 -0.90
C ALA A 31 -6.90 6.53 -1.88
N GLU A 32 -7.84 7.47 -1.90
CA GLU A 32 -8.95 7.49 -2.86
C GLU A 32 -8.47 7.62 -4.30
N ARG A 33 -7.50 8.51 -4.57
CA ARG A 33 -6.90 8.63 -5.91
C ARG A 33 -6.21 7.34 -6.35
N VAL A 34 -5.46 6.71 -5.44
CA VAL A 34 -4.78 5.44 -5.75
C VAL A 34 -5.79 4.31 -5.97
N ALA A 35 -6.86 4.24 -5.16
CA ALA A 35 -7.91 3.25 -5.34
C ALA A 35 -8.62 3.41 -6.69
N ALA A 36 -8.84 4.65 -7.14
CA ALA A 36 -9.39 4.96 -8.45
C ALA A 36 -8.52 4.44 -9.62
N CYS A 37 -7.22 4.19 -9.40
CA CYS A 37 -6.33 3.54 -10.36
C CYS A 37 -6.48 2.01 -10.43
N GLY A 38 -7.39 1.41 -9.66
CA GLY A 38 -7.66 -0.03 -9.69
C GLY A 38 -6.94 -0.84 -8.61
N ALA A 39 -6.54 -0.21 -7.51
CA ALA A 39 -5.89 -0.85 -6.37
C ALA A 39 -6.80 -0.95 -5.14
N VAL A 40 -6.57 -1.97 -4.31
CA VAL A 40 -7.06 -1.99 -2.93
C VAL A 40 -6.04 -1.24 -2.09
N VAL A 41 -6.48 -0.23 -1.35
CA VAL A 41 -5.58 0.65 -0.59
C VAL A 41 -5.92 0.58 0.89
N ILE A 42 -4.93 0.25 1.71
CA ILE A 42 -4.99 0.42 3.17
C ILE A 42 -4.33 1.75 3.51
N ALA A 43 -5.13 2.76 3.85
CA ALA A 43 -4.65 4.03 4.36
C ALA A 43 -4.40 3.91 5.87
N ALA A 44 -3.15 4.09 6.30
CA ALA A 44 -2.72 3.91 7.68
C ALA A 44 -2.19 5.21 8.26
N GLY A 45 -3.01 5.88 9.07
CA GLY A 45 -2.62 7.03 9.88
C GLY A 45 -2.00 6.58 11.20
N VAL A 46 -0.81 5.98 11.14
CA VAL A 46 -0.14 5.38 12.32
C VAL A 46 0.98 6.28 12.85
N PRO A 47 1.22 6.31 14.17
CA PRO A 47 2.11 7.29 14.78
C PRO A 47 3.60 6.95 14.64
N ALA A 48 3.96 5.69 14.37
CA ALA A 48 5.35 5.23 14.42
C ALA A 48 5.56 3.88 13.70
N PHE A 49 6.83 3.54 13.49
CA PHE A 49 7.29 2.32 12.84
C PHE A 49 6.68 1.01 13.39
N PRO A 50 6.59 0.76 14.71
CA PRO A 50 6.03 -0.51 15.20
C PRO A 50 4.59 -0.75 14.74
N ALA A 51 3.77 0.31 14.67
CA ALA A 51 2.41 0.24 14.17
C ALA A 51 2.38 0.09 12.63
N ALA A 52 3.27 0.81 11.92
CA ALA A 52 3.40 0.68 10.46
C ALA A 52 3.80 -0.74 10.04
N ARG A 53 4.76 -1.34 10.76
CA ARG A 53 5.19 -2.73 10.61
C ARG A 53 4.03 -3.70 10.82
N ALA A 54 3.29 -3.55 11.92
CA ALA A 54 2.15 -4.42 12.21
C ALA A 54 1.07 -4.38 11.12
N VAL A 55 0.81 -3.19 10.55
CA VAL A 55 -0.13 -3.05 9.43
C VAL A 55 0.42 -3.73 8.17
N LEU A 56 1.71 -3.58 7.87
CA LEU A 56 2.33 -4.26 6.73
C LEU A 56 2.21 -5.79 6.84
N GLU A 57 2.58 -6.34 8.00
CA GLU A 57 2.54 -7.79 8.25
C GLU A 57 1.11 -8.33 8.14
N TRP A 58 0.14 -7.61 8.70
CA TRP A 58 -1.26 -7.97 8.58
C TRP A 58 -1.75 -7.91 7.13
N ALA A 59 -1.41 -6.85 6.40
CA ALA A 59 -1.81 -6.66 5.01
C ALA A 59 -1.29 -7.78 4.11
N ALA A 60 -0.01 -8.13 4.26
CA ALA A 60 0.62 -9.20 3.49
C ALA A 60 0.09 -10.61 3.83
N ALA A 61 -0.34 -10.83 5.07
CA ALA A 61 -0.93 -12.10 5.48
C ALA A 61 -2.39 -12.28 5.01
N HIS A 62 -3.12 -11.19 4.75
CA HIS A 62 -4.57 -11.23 4.44
C HIS A 62 -5.00 -10.58 3.10
N PRO A 63 -4.23 -10.64 2.00
CA PRO A 63 -4.60 -9.96 0.75
C PRO A 63 -5.90 -10.54 0.18
N ARG A 64 -6.10 -11.85 0.25
CA ARG A 64 -7.30 -12.53 -0.25
C ARG A 64 -8.57 -12.12 0.50
N SER A 65 -8.48 -11.86 1.80
CA SER A 65 -9.61 -11.37 2.61
C SER A 65 -10.09 -9.99 2.15
N LEU A 66 -9.21 -9.23 1.48
CA LEU A 66 -9.52 -7.92 0.90
C LEU A 66 -9.89 -7.99 -0.60
N GLY A 67 -9.83 -9.19 -1.20
CA GLY A 67 -9.96 -9.38 -2.64
C GLY A 67 -8.76 -8.87 -3.45
N ALA A 68 -7.59 -8.71 -2.81
CA ALA A 68 -6.38 -8.22 -3.46
C ALA A 68 -5.46 -9.35 -3.94
N ASP A 69 -4.57 -9.01 -4.87
CA ASP A 69 -3.47 -9.83 -5.37
C ASP A 69 -2.52 -10.19 -4.20
N PRO A 70 -2.16 -11.48 -4.02
CA PRO A 70 -1.22 -11.92 -2.98
C PRO A 70 0.26 -11.64 -3.30
N GLY A 71 0.57 -10.94 -4.39
CA GLY A 71 1.90 -10.49 -4.74
C GLY A 71 2.49 -9.45 -3.76
N PRO A 72 3.62 -8.82 -4.13
CA PRO A 72 4.29 -7.86 -3.25
C PRO A 72 3.37 -6.70 -2.87
N VAL A 73 3.35 -6.35 -1.57
CA VAL A 73 2.61 -5.18 -1.10
C VAL A 73 3.32 -3.93 -1.58
N VAL A 74 2.61 -3.07 -2.30
CA VAL A 74 3.14 -1.75 -2.68
C VAL A 74 3.06 -0.87 -1.45
N VAL A 75 4.19 -0.28 -1.01
CA VAL A 75 4.25 0.61 0.15
C VAL A 75 4.61 2.02 -0.28
N ALA A 76 3.89 3.00 0.24
CA ALA A 76 4.07 4.40 -0.10
C ALA A 76 3.49 5.30 0.99
N GLY A 77 3.77 6.60 0.92
CA GLY A 77 3.19 7.58 1.83
C GLY A 77 3.45 9.01 1.36
N ASP A 78 2.98 9.97 2.15
CA ASP A 78 3.19 11.40 1.92
C ASP A 78 3.79 12.09 3.15
N GLY A 79 4.66 13.07 2.93
CA GLY A 79 5.42 13.74 3.99
C GLY A 79 6.08 12.74 4.96
N PRO A 80 5.80 12.82 6.29
CA PRO A 80 6.32 11.87 7.27
C PRO A 80 5.94 10.41 7.02
N GLY A 81 4.85 10.16 6.29
CA GLY A 81 4.44 8.82 5.91
C GLY A 81 5.34 8.19 4.85
N ALA A 82 6.00 8.99 4.00
CA ALA A 82 6.98 8.48 3.04
C ALA A 82 8.23 7.92 3.76
N GLU A 83 8.70 8.61 4.80
CA GLU A 83 9.79 8.10 5.66
C GLU A 83 9.40 6.80 6.36
N LEU A 84 8.17 6.71 6.86
CA LEU A 84 7.65 5.44 7.40
C LEU A 84 7.66 4.35 6.33
N ALA A 85 7.16 4.63 5.12
CA ALA A 85 7.13 3.68 4.01
C ALA A 85 8.52 3.10 3.70
N ALA A 86 9.53 3.97 3.56
CA ALA A 86 10.92 3.59 3.33
C ALA A 86 11.45 2.68 4.45
N ARG A 87 11.20 3.04 5.72
CA ARG A 87 11.62 2.22 6.87
C ARG A 87 10.95 0.86 6.93
N VAL A 88 9.66 0.75 6.58
CA VAL A 88 9.00 -0.56 6.55
C VAL A 88 9.47 -1.39 5.36
N ALA A 89 9.80 -0.74 4.24
CA ALA A 89 10.36 -1.41 3.07
C ALA A 89 11.75 -1.98 3.37
N GLU A 90 12.61 -1.19 4.01
CA GLU A 90 13.93 -1.62 4.50
C GLU A 90 13.80 -2.83 5.43
N TYR A 91 12.97 -2.73 6.48
CA TYR A 91 12.68 -3.84 7.38
C TYR A 91 12.27 -5.11 6.62
N ALA A 92 11.31 -5.00 5.71
CA ALA A 92 10.79 -6.16 5.00
C ALA A 92 11.84 -6.80 4.07
N ARG A 93 12.74 -6.00 3.49
CA ARG A 93 13.88 -6.48 2.71
C ARG A 93 14.92 -7.18 3.59
N GLU A 94 15.23 -6.62 4.76
CA GLU A 94 16.18 -7.22 5.71
C GLU A 94 15.68 -8.57 6.26
N GLN A 95 14.38 -8.66 6.56
CA GLN A 95 13.77 -9.90 7.06
C GLN A 95 13.46 -10.90 5.94
N GLY A 96 13.46 -10.46 4.68
CA GLY A 96 12.99 -11.26 3.54
C GLY A 96 11.48 -11.46 3.48
N TRP A 97 10.73 -10.86 4.41
CA TRP A 97 9.26 -10.90 4.46
C TRP A 97 8.71 -9.67 5.22
N PRO A 98 7.56 -9.12 4.82
CA PRO A 98 6.79 -9.43 3.60
C PRO A 98 7.48 -9.05 2.28
N PRO A 99 7.11 -9.66 1.14
CA PRO A 99 7.52 -9.12 -0.15
C PRO A 99 6.89 -7.74 -0.34
N VAL A 100 7.72 -6.73 -0.60
CA VAL A 100 7.27 -5.34 -0.75
C VAL A 100 7.87 -4.69 -1.98
N ARG A 101 7.16 -3.67 -2.48
CA ARG A 101 7.68 -2.72 -3.44
C ARG A 101 7.44 -1.30 -2.96
N GLU A 102 8.51 -0.60 -2.61
CA GLU A 102 8.44 0.81 -2.27
C GLU A 102 8.20 1.66 -3.53
N VAL A 103 7.27 2.60 -3.45
CA VAL A 103 7.00 3.56 -4.54
C VAL A 103 6.96 4.98 -3.96
N GLY A 104 7.87 5.83 -4.42
CA GLY A 104 7.89 7.25 -4.13
C GLY A 104 6.97 8.07 -5.04
N GLY A 105 6.95 9.40 -4.87
CA GLY A 105 6.20 10.32 -5.74
C GLY A 105 4.70 10.43 -5.43
N GLY A 106 4.27 9.98 -4.25
CA GLY A 106 2.90 10.09 -3.78
C GLY A 106 1.89 9.35 -4.67
N PRO A 107 0.62 9.81 -4.77
CA PRO A 107 -0.40 9.14 -5.55
C PRO A 107 -0.05 9.02 -7.04
N GLY A 108 0.65 10.02 -7.60
CA GLY A 108 1.07 10.02 -9.02
C GLY A 108 2.13 8.97 -9.33
N GLY A 109 3.11 8.79 -8.43
CA GLY A 109 4.11 7.74 -8.57
C GLY A 109 3.51 6.33 -8.50
N ILE A 110 2.53 6.12 -7.61
CA ILE A 110 1.79 4.85 -7.56
C ILE A 110 0.99 4.64 -8.84
N ALA A 111 0.25 5.63 -9.32
CA ALA A 111 -0.50 5.51 -10.56
C ALA A 111 0.40 5.10 -11.73
N ALA A 112 1.56 5.77 -11.89
CA ALA A 112 2.55 5.42 -12.90
C ALA A 112 3.07 3.99 -12.74
N HIS A 113 3.32 3.55 -11.50
CA HIS A 113 3.73 2.18 -11.20
C HIS A 113 2.68 1.15 -11.62
N LEU A 114 1.41 1.39 -11.28
CA LEU A 114 0.30 0.49 -11.58
C LEU A 114 0.04 0.38 -13.09
N GLU A 115 0.15 1.49 -13.82
CA GLU A 115 0.02 1.49 -15.29
C GLU A 115 1.20 0.78 -15.97
N GLY A 116 2.42 0.92 -15.43
CA GLY A 116 3.57 0.13 -15.88
C GLY A 116 3.35 -1.38 -15.69
N ALA A 117 2.81 -1.77 -14.53
CA ALA A 117 2.57 -3.18 -14.20
C ALA A 117 1.47 -3.84 -15.04
N LYS A 118 0.44 -3.08 -15.47
CA LYS A 118 -0.60 -3.59 -16.38
C LYS A 118 -0.02 -4.00 -17.73
N ARG A 119 0.84 -3.15 -18.32
CA ARG A 119 1.42 -3.39 -19.65
C ARG A 119 2.26 -4.66 -19.73
N SER A 120 2.99 -5.00 -18.67
CA SER A 120 3.83 -6.22 -18.64
C SER A 120 3.07 -7.53 -18.52
N VAL A 121 1.76 -7.52 -18.31
CA VAL A 121 0.93 -8.74 -18.20
C VAL A 121 0.16 -9.02 -19.50
N GLU A 122 0.08 -8.04 -20.41
CA GLU A 122 -0.61 -8.15 -21.70
C GLU A 122 0.32 -8.49 -22.89
N GLU A 123 1.64 -8.55 -22.67
CA GLU A 123 2.67 -9.05 -23.62
C GLU A 123 3.05 -10.51 -23.31
#